data_AF-A0A0S4KMD9-F1
#
_entry.id   AF-A0A0S4KMD9-F1
#
_cell.length_a   1.000
_cell.length_b   1.000
_cell.length_c   1.000
_cell.angle_alpha   90.00
_cell.angle_beta   90.00
_cell.angle_gamma   90.00
#
_symmetry.space_group_name_H-M   'P 1'
#
loop_
_entity.id
_entity.type
_entity.pdbx_description
1 polymer ?
#
loop_
_entity_poly.entity_id
_entity_poly.type
_entity_poly.pdbx_seq_one_letter_code
_entity_poly.pdbx_strand_id
1 'polypeptide(L)'
;MSTDQTSLASPPSLTPLETLELVRSEHASGRGKKVIPSGDGYAYGPIYGVTVVSMLSPSSIDSFAVPLFHALSQNAELHGKVLLLPPDSYHMTLRGLEDLMGDTSLERLKGLDEEYQQLFSSLPVEVPFVKPVLTDYDFGGAVVFLEPASQAFGNFLTAVQQATAQHLSAALHSQTYHVTAGYYLTQDPAMRLHVQRIVFETARRIAADSTNSELQLLTPRVCWYDSMKRFMPLF
;
A
#
# COMPACT_ATOMS: atom_id res chain seq x y z
N MET A 1 10.85 -27.18 3.00
CA MET A 1 9.45 -27.19 2.54
C MET A 1 9.40 -26.48 1.20
N SER A 2 8.44 -26.78 0.31
CA SER A 2 8.43 -26.18 -1.03
C SER A 2 8.25 -24.66 -0.93
N THR A 3 9.16 -23.90 -1.52
CA THR A 3 8.89 -22.51 -1.86
C THR A 3 8.15 -22.53 -3.19
N ASP A 4 6.82 -22.61 -3.13
CA ASP A 4 5.97 -22.45 -4.31
C ASP A 4 6.03 -21.01 -4.80
N GLN A 5 7.10 -20.75 -5.56
CA GLN A 5 7.20 -19.63 -6.48
C GLN A 5 6.13 -19.83 -7.55
N THR A 6 4.89 -19.48 -7.18
CA THR A 6 3.86 -19.02 -8.11
C THR A 6 4.40 -17.74 -8.74
N SER A 7 5.29 -17.94 -9.71
CA SER A 7 5.86 -16.90 -10.55
C SER A 7 4.70 -16.17 -11.18
N LEU A 8 4.37 -15.00 -10.62
CA LEU A 8 3.38 -14.11 -11.21
C LEU A 8 3.91 -13.81 -12.60
N ALA A 9 3.13 -14.16 -13.62
CA ALA A 9 3.48 -13.86 -14.99
C ALA A 9 3.90 -12.38 -15.09
N SER A 10 4.99 -12.13 -15.81
CA SER A 10 5.42 -10.78 -16.13
C SER A 10 4.20 -10.01 -16.64
N PRO A 11 3.93 -8.80 -16.11
CA PRO A 11 2.77 -8.03 -16.56
C PRO A 11 2.85 -7.85 -18.08
N PRO A 12 1.72 -7.94 -18.80
CA PRO A 12 1.72 -7.74 -20.24
C PRO A 12 2.31 -6.36 -20.57
N SER A 13 3.14 -6.29 -21.62
CA SER A 13 3.79 -5.06 -22.05
C SER A 13 2.81 -4.13 -22.76
N LEU A 14 1.89 -3.56 -21.98
CA LEU A 14 0.85 -2.63 -22.40
C LEU A 14 1.36 -1.19 -22.31
N THR A 15 0.81 -0.30 -23.15
CA THR A 15 0.92 1.15 -22.97
C THR A 15 0.08 1.63 -21.77
N PRO A 16 0.29 2.85 -21.27
CA PRO A 16 -0.53 3.42 -20.20
C PRO A 16 -2.04 3.48 -20.53
N LEU A 17 -2.39 3.65 -21.82
CA LEU A 17 -3.78 3.67 -22.26
C LEU A 17 -4.41 2.27 -22.21
N GLU A 18 -3.77 1.27 -22.84
CA GLU A 18 -4.24 -0.13 -22.83
C GLU A 18 -4.32 -0.69 -21.40
N THR A 19 -3.39 -0.26 -20.53
CA THR A 19 -3.39 -0.59 -19.09
C THR A 19 -4.63 -0.02 -18.39
N LEU A 20 -4.94 1.27 -18.62
CA LEU A 20 -6.11 1.92 -18.05
C LEU A 20 -7.42 1.33 -18.57
N GLU A 21 -7.47 0.93 -19.85
CA GLU A 21 -8.62 0.25 -20.47
C GLU A 21 -8.83 -1.16 -19.92
N LEU A 22 -7.77 -1.95 -19.73
CA LEU A 22 -7.82 -3.26 -19.06
C LEU A 22 -8.36 -3.12 -17.63
N VAL A 23 -7.76 -2.20 -16.85
CA VAL A 23 -8.12 -1.96 -15.44
C VAL A 23 -9.58 -1.49 -15.31
N ARG A 24 -10.06 -0.63 -16.22
CA ARG A 24 -11.48 -0.28 -16.33
C ARG A 24 -12.38 -1.47 -16.63
N SER A 25 -12.01 -2.30 -17.61
CA SER A 25 -12.80 -3.44 -18.05
C SER A 25 -12.98 -4.48 -16.94
N GLU A 26 -11.90 -4.84 -16.26
CA GLU A 26 -11.95 -5.79 -15.15
C GLU A 26 -12.70 -5.21 -13.94
N HIS A 27 -12.49 -3.94 -13.58
CA HIS A 27 -13.26 -3.28 -12.51
C HIS A 27 -14.76 -3.20 -12.83
N ALA A 28 -15.13 -2.77 -14.03
CA ALA A 28 -16.53 -2.69 -14.47
C ALA A 28 -17.22 -4.08 -14.52
N SER A 29 -16.45 -5.16 -14.66
CA SER A 29 -16.96 -6.53 -14.57
C SER A 29 -17.29 -6.99 -13.14
N GLY A 30 -16.93 -6.20 -12.11
CA GLY A 30 -17.11 -6.53 -10.70
C GLY A 30 -16.26 -7.71 -10.21
N ARG A 31 -15.26 -8.12 -11.01
CA ARG A 31 -14.41 -9.29 -10.70
C ARG A 31 -13.19 -8.87 -9.90
N GLY A 32 -12.92 -9.66 -8.88
CA GLY A 32 -11.69 -9.58 -8.10
C GLY A 32 -11.94 -9.83 -6.62
N LYS A 33 -10.94 -10.41 -5.95
CA LYS A 33 -10.94 -10.58 -4.50
C LYS A 33 -9.52 -10.44 -4.01
N LYS A 34 -9.30 -9.57 -3.00
CA LYS A 34 -7.98 -9.33 -2.40
C LYS A 34 -7.31 -10.64 -1.94
N VAL A 35 -8.11 -11.59 -1.46
CA VAL A 35 -7.70 -12.95 -1.09
C VAL A 35 -8.69 -13.97 -1.67
N ILE A 36 -8.17 -15.09 -2.15
CA ILE A 36 -8.91 -16.27 -2.65
C ILE A 36 -8.37 -17.55 -1.99
N PRO A 37 -9.17 -18.63 -1.92
CA PRO A 37 -8.64 -19.96 -1.62
C PRO A 37 -7.61 -20.40 -2.68
N SER A 38 -6.61 -21.15 -2.24
CA SER A 38 -5.62 -21.86 -3.07
C SER A 38 -5.39 -23.26 -2.49
N GLY A 39 -4.72 -24.16 -3.21
CA GLY A 39 -4.64 -25.60 -2.88
C GLY A 39 -4.38 -25.90 -1.40
N ASP A 40 -3.30 -25.34 -0.85
CA ASP A 40 -2.88 -25.55 0.55
C ASP A 40 -3.30 -24.40 1.49
N GLY A 41 -4.25 -23.55 1.11
CA GLY A 41 -4.76 -22.46 1.97
C GLY A 41 -5.33 -21.26 1.20
N TYR A 42 -4.60 -20.14 1.20
CA TYR A 42 -5.04 -18.87 0.63
C TYR A 42 -3.95 -18.20 -0.20
N ALA A 43 -4.35 -17.51 -1.25
CA ALA A 43 -3.49 -16.70 -2.11
C ALA A 43 -4.12 -15.33 -2.39
N TYR A 44 -3.32 -14.39 -2.86
CA TYR A 44 -3.82 -13.13 -3.40
C TYR A 44 -4.51 -13.38 -4.73
N GLY A 45 -5.76 -12.95 -4.85
CA GLY A 45 -6.49 -13.02 -6.11
C GLY A 45 -6.06 -11.91 -7.08
N PRO A 46 -6.48 -12.02 -8.35
CA PRO A 46 -6.51 -10.87 -9.24
C PRO A 46 -7.51 -9.84 -8.70
N ILE A 47 -7.12 -8.57 -8.73
CA ILE A 47 -7.97 -7.42 -8.45
C ILE A 47 -7.32 -6.21 -9.10
N TYR A 48 -8.04 -5.58 -10.04
CA TYR A 48 -7.50 -4.49 -10.85
C TYR A 48 -7.96 -3.13 -10.34
N GLY A 49 -7.07 -2.14 -10.35
CA GLY A 49 -7.40 -0.76 -9.99
C GLY A 49 -6.26 0.22 -10.26
N VAL A 50 -6.57 1.51 -10.09
CA VAL A 50 -5.61 2.62 -10.12
C VAL A 50 -5.60 3.27 -8.73
N THR A 51 -4.42 3.68 -8.28
CA THR A 51 -4.22 4.23 -6.93
C THR A 51 -3.03 5.19 -6.92
N VAL A 52 -2.98 6.06 -5.92
CA VAL A 52 -1.81 6.90 -5.63
C VAL A 52 -1.10 6.32 -4.42
N VAL A 53 0.13 5.85 -4.64
CA VAL A 53 0.95 5.21 -3.60
C VAL A 53 2.35 5.78 -3.56
N SER A 54 2.91 5.76 -2.35
CA SER A 54 4.30 6.09 -2.07
C SER A 54 4.96 4.81 -1.53
N MET A 55 5.75 4.15 -2.36
CA MET A 55 6.39 2.87 -2.04
C MET A 55 7.46 3.05 -0.96
N LEU A 56 7.75 2.01 -0.18
CA LEU A 56 8.99 1.99 0.61
C LEU A 56 10.21 2.02 -0.34
N SER A 57 11.23 2.77 0.05
CA SER A 57 12.55 2.72 -0.60
C SER A 57 13.29 1.42 -0.26
N PRO A 58 14.29 0.99 -1.07
CA PRO A 58 15.05 -0.23 -0.82
C PRO A 58 15.66 -0.30 0.59
N SER A 59 16.20 0.82 1.08
CA SER A 59 16.76 0.93 2.45
C SER A 59 15.74 0.58 3.54
N SER A 60 14.47 0.95 3.34
CA SER A 60 13.36 0.71 4.29
C SER A 60 12.67 -0.64 4.07
N ILE A 61 12.76 -1.20 2.86
CA ILE A 61 12.41 -2.59 2.62
C ILE A 61 13.37 -3.49 3.41
N ASP A 62 14.67 -3.25 3.29
CA ASP A 62 15.72 -4.03 3.96
C ASP A 62 15.74 -3.83 5.48
N SER A 63 15.61 -2.59 5.98
CA SER A 63 15.71 -2.29 7.42
C SER A 63 14.44 -2.56 8.22
N PHE A 64 13.26 -2.56 7.58
CA PHE A 64 11.97 -2.66 8.28
C PHE A 64 11.03 -3.71 7.70
N ALA A 65 10.72 -3.67 6.39
CA ALA A 65 9.69 -4.55 5.83
C ALA A 65 10.11 -6.03 5.81
N VAL A 66 11.36 -6.33 5.46
CA VAL A 66 11.93 -7.68 5.48
C VAL A 66 11.99 -8.24 6.91
N PRO A 67 12.56 -7.53 7.92
CA PRO A 67 12.46 -7.93 9.32
C PRO A 67 11.03 -8.13 9.83
N LEU A 68 10.08 -7.26 9.46
CA LEU A 68 8.69 -7.36 9.89
C LEU A 68 8.01 -8.58 9.29
N PHE A 69 8.13 -8.80 7.98
CA PHE A 69 7.61 -9.99 7.31
C PHE A 69 8.21 -11.28 7.87
N HIS A 70 9.52 -11.31 8.11
CA HIS A 70 10.20 -12.46 8.71
C HIS A 70 9.67 -12.77 10.12
N ALA A 71 9.58 -11.76 10.99
CA ALA A 71 9.09 -11.93 12.36
C ALA A 71 7.60 -12.33 12.42
N LEU A 72 6.75 -11.79 11.52
CA LEU A 72 5.33 -12.14 11.46
C LEU A 72 5.09 -13.54 10.86
N SER A 73 5.83 -13.91 9.81
CA SER A 73 5.69 -15.25 9.18
C SER A 73 6.13 -16.39 10.11
N GLN A 74 7.02 -16.11 11.06
CA GLN A 74 7.43 -17.06 12.11
C GLN A 74 6.48 -17.10 13.32
N ASN A 75 5.53 -16.17 13.44
CA ASN A 75 4.58 -16.17 14.54
C ASN A 75 3.44 -17.16 14.29
N ALA A 76 3.47 -18.29 15.01
CA ALA A 76 2.46 -19.34 14.94
C ALA A 76 1.03 -18.87 15.29
N GLU A 77 0.87 -17.78 16.05
CA GLU A 77 -0.45 -17.20 16.32
C GLU A 77 -1.06 -16.47 15.12
N LEU A 78 -0.28 -16.18 14.07
CA LEU A 78 -0.76 -15.53 12.84
C LEU A 78 -1.12 -16.54 11.74
N HIS A 79 -0.62 -17.77 11.83
CA HIS A 79 -0.82 -18.83 10.84
C HIS A 79 -2.31 -19.13 10.66
N GLY A 80 -2.79 -19.10 9.41
CA GLY A 80 -4.20 -19.28 9.06
C GLY A 80 -5.13 -18.11 9.42
N LYS A 81 -4.63 -17.02 10.01
CA LYS A 81 -5.45 -15.86 10.43
C LYS A 81 -5.23 -14.61 9.60
N VAL A 82 -4.04 -14.46 9.03
CA VAL A 82 -3.66 -13.36 8.13
C VAL A 82 -2.86 -13.92 6.96
N LEU A 83 -3.12 -13.42 5.75
CA LEU A 83 -2.23 -13.60 4.61
C LEU A 83 -1.31 -12.38 4.54
N LEU A 84 -0.01 -12.58 4.74
CA LEU A 84 0.99 -11.51 4.76
C LEU A 84 1.34 -11.06 3.34
N LEU A 85 1.46 -9.74 3.15
CA LEU A 85 2.03 -9.16 1.94
C LEU A 85 3.55 -9.37 1.96
N PRO A 86 4.21 -9.64 0.82
CA PRO A 86 5.66 -9.66 0.76
C PRO A 86 6.24 -8.23 0.92
N PRO A 87 7.51 -8.08 1.36
CA PRO A 87 8.09 -6.79 1.73
C PRO A 87 8.12 -5.73 0.63
N ASP A 88 8.25 -6.15 -0.63
CA ASP A 88 8.26 -5.31 -1.83
C ASP A 88 6.88 -4.71 -2.17
N SER A 89 5.80 -5.30 -1.66
CA SER A 89 4.46 -4.73 -1.77
C SER A 89 4.20 -3.58 -0.79
N TYR A 90 5.10 -3.28 0.15
CA TYR A 90 4.81 -2.34 1.24
C TYR A 90 4.86 -0.89 0.73
N HIS A 91 3.76 -0.17 0.95
CA HIS A 91 3.54 1.19 0.47
C HIS A 91 2.58 1.95 1.39
N MET A 92 2.65 3.27 1.34
CA MET A 92 1.65 4.18 1.90
C MET A 92 0.64 4.57 0.81
N THR A 93 -0.63 4.22 1.01
CA THR A 93 -1.71 4.69 0.12
C THR A 93 -2.07 6.13 0.46
N LEU A 94 -1.99 7.00 -0.54
CA LEU A 94 -2.34 8.42 -0.44
C LEU A 94 -3.80 8.65 -0.84
N ARG A 95 -4.25 7.98 -1.90
CA ARG A 95 -5.64 7.95 -2.36
C ARG A 95 -5.88 6.72 -3.24
N GLY A 96 -6.95 5.97 -2.98
CA GLY A 96 -7.51 5.02 -3.94
C GLY A 96 -8.30 5.75 -5.03
N LEU A 97 -8.08 5.43 -6.31
CA LEU A 97 -8.74 6.08 -7.45
C LEU A 97 -9.84 5.20 -8.08
N GLU A 98 -10.19 4.09 -7.43
CA GLU A 98 -11.12 3.09 -7.94
C GLU A 98 -12.53 3.67 -8.17
N ASP A 99 -12.94 4.62 -7.33
CA ASP A 99 -14.21 5.36 -7.47
C ASP A 99 -14.19 6.45 -8.56
N LEU A 100 -13.01 6.76 -9.12
CA LEU A 100 -12.78 7.83 -10.10
C LEU A 100 -12.34 7.27 -11.48
N MET A 101 -12.16 5.96 -11.61
CA MET A 101 -11.65 5.29 -12.81
C MET A 101 -12.56 5.44 -14.04
N GLY A 102 -13.87 5.61 -13.87
CA GLY A 102 -14.80 5.84 -14.97
C GLY A 102 -14.51 7.15 -15.70
N ASP A 103 -14.52 8.26 -14.96
CA ASP A 103 -14.58 9.62 -15.52
C ASP A 103 -13.22 10.31 -15.68
N THR A 104 -12.13 9.74 -15.14
CA THR A 104 -10.80 10.36 -15.20
C THR A 104 -10.07 10.02 -16.51
N SER A 105 -9.69 11.03 -17.30
CA SER A 105 -8.89 10.82 -18.52
C SER A 105 -7.41 10.52 -18.21
N LEU A 106 -6.69 9.92 -19.17
CA LEU A 106 -5.29 9.55 -19.00
C LEU A 106 -4.40 10.80 -18.79
N GLU A 107 -4.76 11.93 -19.41
CA GLU A 107 -4.08 13.22 -19.26
C GLU A 107 -4.23 13.79 -17.84
N ARG A 108 -5.40 13.62 -17.20
CA ARG A 108 -5.64 14.05 -15.82
C ARG A 108 -4.79 13.24 -14.84
N LEU A 109 -4.70 11.92 -15.05
CA LEU A 109 -3.83 11.02 -14.29
C LEU A 109 -2.34 11.35 -14.51
N LYS A 110 -1.94 11.60 -15.76
CA LYS A 110 -0.55 11.94 -16.08
C LYS A 110 -0.12 13.26 -15.44
N GLY A 111 -0.91 14.32 -15.60
CA GLY A 111 -0.61 15.63 -15.00
C GLY A 111 -0.55 15.57 -13.47
N LEU A 112 -1.33 14.69 -12.84
CA LEU A 112 -1.30 14.47 -11.39
C LEU A 112 0.00 13.78 -10.95
N ASP A 113 0.48 12.80 -11.72
CA ASP A 113 1.78 12.16 -11.49
C ASP A 113 2.95 13.16 -11.68
N GLU A 114 2.87 14.00 -12.72
CA GLU A 114 3.84 15.08 -12.96
C GLU A 114 3.82 16.15 -11.85
N GLU A 115 2.65 16.47 -11.27
CA GLU A 115 2.52 17.37 -10.11
C GLU A 115 3.14 16.75 -8.84
N TYR A 116 2.91 15.46 -8.58
CA TYR A 116 3.56 14.77 -7.45
C TYR A 116 5.09 14.75 -7.54
N GLN A 117 5.63 14.53 -8.74
CA GLN A 117 7.08 14.58 -8.96
C GLN A 117 7.65 15.98 -8.66
N GLN A 118 6.93 17.05 -9.03
CA GLN A 118 7.32 18.43 -8.71
C GLN A 118 7.22 18.72 -7.21
N LEU A 119 6.10 18.38 -6.57
CA LEU A 119 5.88 18.56 -5.14
C LEU A 119 6.95 17.83 -4.32
N PHE A 120 7.26 16.57 -4.66
CA PHE A 120 8.26 15.78 -3.95
C PHE A 120 9.69 16.31 -4.19
N SER A 121 9.99 16.81 -5.40
CA SER A 121 11.27 17.47 -5.68
C SER A 121 11.45 18.80 -4.93
N SER A 122 10.37 19.38 -4.37
CA SER A 122 10.42 20.58 -3.54
C SER A 122 10.55 20.31 -2.04
N LEU A 123 10.46 19.05 -1.59
CA LEU A 123 10.65 18.69 -0.19
C LEU A 123 12.12 18.87 0.25
N PRO A 124 12.36 19.43 1.46
CA PRO A 124 13.60 19.17 2.19
C PRO A 124 13.77 17.66 2.40
N VAL A 125 15.02 17.17 2.32
CA VAL A 125 15.35 15.74 2.29
C VAL A 125 15.14 15.01 3.64
N GLU A 126 14.52 15.67 4.63
CA GLU A 126 14.16 15.08 5.92
C GLU A 126 12.95 14.15 5.77
N VAL A 127 13.27 12.88 5.58
CA VAL A 127 12.38 11.73 5.41
C VAL A 127 11.31 11.64 6.51
N PRO A 128 10.08 11.21 6.19
CA PRO A 128 9.05 10.96 7.20
C PRO A 128 9.31 9.68 8.02
N PHE A 129 10.00 9.84 9.15
CA PHE A 129 9.83 8.95 10.30
C PHE A 129 8.34 8.71 10.64
N VAL A 130 8.04 7.55 11.20
CA VAL A 130 6.69 7.08 11.49
C VAL A 130 6.65 6.47 12.88
N LYS A 131 5.56 6.72 13.61
CA LYS A 131 5.23 5.94 14.81
C LYS A 131 4.09 4.97 14.50
N PRO A 132 4.24 3.66 14.75
CA PRO A 132 3.08 2.79 14.81
C PRO A 132 2.18 3.25 15.96
N VAL A 133 0.88 3.36 15.69
CA VAL A 133 -0.17 3.65 16.68
C VAL A 133 -1.13 2.46 16.72
N LEU A 134 -1.59 2.07 17.92
CA LEU A 134 -2.68 1.10 18.04
C LEU A 134 -4.00 1.89 18.05
N THR A 135 -4.88 1.59 17.10
CA THR A 135 -6.25 2.11 17.07
C THR A 135 -7.23 0.94 17.05
N ASP A 136 -8.39 1.09 17.68
CA ASP A 136 -9.47 0.08 17.67
C ASP A 136 -10.28 0.11 16.35
N TYR A 137 -9.68 0.57 15.25
CA TYR A 137 -10.32 0.74 13.96
C TYR A 137 -10.15 -0.51 13.10
N ASP A 138 -11.25 -1.16 12.71
CA ASP A 138 -11.27 -2.34 11.81
C ASP A 138 -10.93 -1.93 10.38
N PHE A 139 -9.65 -1.64 10.15
CA PHE A 139 -9.12 -1.45 8.80
C PHE A 139 -9.19 -2.79 8.04
N GLY A 140 -9.38 -2.77 6.72
CA GLY A 140 -9.63 -3.98 5.92
C GLY A 140 -8.47 -4.99 5.83
N GLY A 141 -7.40 -4.81 6.60
CA GLY A 141 -6.23 -5.68 6.73
C GLY A 141 -5.45 -5.34 8.00
N ALA A 142 -4.39 -6.10 8.28
CA ALA A 142 -3.47 -5.83 9.38
C ALA A 142 -2.44 -4.79 8.94
N VAL A 143 -2.31 -3.70 9.70
CA VAL A 143 -1.63 -2.47 9.26
C VAL A 143 -0.61 -1.94 10.27
N VAL A 144 0.39 -1.24 9.77
CA VAL A 144 1.25 -0.34 10.54
C VAL A 144 0.76 1.07 10.23
N PHE A 145 0.11 1.73 11.19
CA PHE A 145 -0.33 3.12 11.05
C PHE A 145 0.88 4.07 10.95
N LEU A 146 0.73 5.15 10.17
CA LEU A 146 1.76 6.14 9.89
C LEU A 146 1.33 7.54 10.34
N GLU A 147 2.26 8.28 10.93
CA GLU A 147 2.12 9.70 11.27
C GLU A 147 3.24 10.50 10.58
N PRO A 148 3.04 11.77 10.17
CA PRO A 148 4.11 12.59 9.59
C PRO A 148 5.15 12.98 10.66
N ALA A 149 6.44 12.67 10.43
CA ALA A 149 7.54 13.07 11.32
C ALA A 149 7.66 14.59 11.53
N SER A 150 7.43 15.35 10.46
CA SER A 150 7.73 16.78 10.37
C SER A 150 6.54 17.55 9.81
N GLN A 151 6.43 18.82 10.21
CA GLN A 151 5.43 19.72 9.63
C GLN A 151 5.63 19.90 8.12
N ALA A 152 6.88 19.83 7.63
CA ALA A 152 7.19 19.86 6.20
C ALA A 152 6.54 18.69 5.44
N PHE A 153 6.64 17.46 5.97
CA PHE A 153 5.98 16.32 5.34
C PHE A 153 4.45 16.36 5.49
N GLY A 154 3.93 16.81 6.64
CA GLY A 154 2.48 17.04 6.82
C GLY A 154 1.91 18.04 5.80
N ASN A 155 2.66 19.12 5.52
CA ASN A 155 2.31 20.10 4.49
C ASN A 155 2.35 19.48 3.08
N PHE A 156 3.38 18.67 2.78
CA PHE A 156 3.48 17.95 1.49
C PHE A 156 2.32 16.97 1.28
N LEU A 157 1.96 16.17 2.29
CA LEU A 157 0.80 15.28 2.21
C LEU A 157 -0.49 16.07 1.98
N THR A 158 -0.65 17.22 2.63
CA THR A 158 -1.78 18.13 2.41
C THR A 158 -1.80 18.64 0.96
N ALA A 159 -0.64 19.01 0.40
CA ALA A 159 -0.52 19.44 -1.00
C ALA A 159 -0.83 18.29 -1.98
N VAL A 160 -0.39 17.06 -1.71
CA VAL A 160 -0.75 15.85 -2.46
C VAL A 160 -2.26 15.61 -2.47
N GLN A 161 -2.93 15.78 -1.33
CA GLN A 161 -4.40 15.68 -1.26
C GLN A 161 -5.11 16.80 -2.05
N GLN A 162 -4.57 18.02 -2.03
CA GLN A 162 -5.09 19.16 -2.80
C GLN A 162 -4.91 18.96 -4.31
N ALA A 163 -3.72 18.54 -4.75
CA ALA A 163 -3.42 18.11 -6.12
C ALA A 163 -4.41 17.03 -6.59
N THR A 164 -4.61 15.98 -5.78
CA THR A 164 -5.60 14.92 -6.04
C THR A 164 -7.01 15.49 -6.26
N ALA A 165 -7.49 16.34 -5.35
CA ALA A 165 -8.82 16.93 -5.41
C ALA A 165 -8.99 17.83 -6.65
N GLN A 166 -7.97 18.64 -6.97
CA GLN A 166 -7.96 19.52 -8.14
C GLN A 166 -7.94 18.71 -9.46
N HIS A 167 -6.96 17.83 -9.63
CA HIS A 167 -6.78 17.06 -10.86
C HIS A 167 -7.94 16.13 -11.16
N LEU A 168 -8.59 15.56 -10.13
CA LEU A 168 -9.65 14.54 -10.29
C LEU A 168 -11.06 15.07 -10.00
N SER A 169 -11.21 16.33 -9.58
CA SER A 169 -12.49 16.90 -9.12
C SER A 169 -13.09 16.15 -7.91
N ALA A 170 -12.24 15.48 -7.13
CA ALA A 170 -12.64 14.69 -5.97
C ALA A 170 -12.79 15.56 -4.71
N ALA A 171 -13.60 15.09 -3.75
CA ALA A 171 -13.67 15.71 -2.43
C ALA A 171 -12.36 15.50 -1.64
N LEU A 172 -12.03 16.43 -0.74
CA LEU A 172 -11.00 16.22 0.27
C LEU A 172 -11.55 15.32 1.39
N HIS A 173 -10.75 14.36 1.84
CA HIS A 173 -11.09 13.44 2.93
C HIS A 173 -9.93 13.39 3.95
N SER A 174 -10.25 13.14 5.21
CA SER A 174 -9.25 12.76 6.22
C SER A 174 -8.62 11.42 5.86
N GLN A 175 -7.32 11.42 5.55
CA GLN A 175 -6.58 10.20 5.20
C GLN A 175 -5.82 9.67 6.42
N THR A 176 -6.11 8.43 6.83
CA THR A 176 -5.34 7.72 7.84
C THR A 176 -4.23 6.94 7.14
N TYR A 177 -3.01 7.48 7.17
CA TYR A 177 -1.85 6.86 6.53
C TYR A 177 -1.47 5.54 7.24
N HIS A 178 -1.14 4.52 6.45
CA HIS A 178 -0.83 3.17 6.91
C HIS A 178 0.02 2.44 5.85
N VAL A 179 0.87 1.51 6.27
CA VAL A 179 1.38 0.40 5.44
C VAL A 179 0.54 -0.83 5.77
N THR A 180 0.07 -1.57 4.76
CA THR A 180 -0.58 -2.87 5.01
C THR A 180 0.49 -3.96 5.10
N ALA A 181 0.49 -4.74 6.19
CA ALA A 181 1.36 -5.89 6.38
C ALA A 181 0.71 -7.22 5.92
N GLY A 182 -0.63 -7.28 5.89
CA GLY A 182 -1.39 -8.42 5.41
C GLY A 182 -2.91 -8.22 5.45
N TYR A 183 -3.68 -9.21 5.01
CA TYR A 183 -5.15 -9.19 5.04
C TYR A 183 -5.72 -10.31 5.90
N TYR A 184 -6.75 -10.00 6.69
CA TYR A 184 -7.39 -10.97 7.58
C TYR A 184 -8.08 -12.08 6.78
N LEU A 185 -7.79 -13.32 7.15
CA LEU A 185 -8.51 -14.51 6.71
C LEU A 185 -9.77 -14.74 7.56
N THR A 186 -9.77 -14.22 8.79
CA THR A 186 -10.87 -14.31 9.75
C THR A 186 -11.88 -13.16 9.66
N GLN A 187 -13.14 -13.47 9.98
CA GLN A 187 -14.21 -12.49 10.18
C GLN A 187 -14.49 -12.19 11.66
N ASP A 188 -13.80 -12.86 12.60
CA ASP A 188 -13.90 -12.59 14.04
C ASP A 188 -13.16 -11.29 14.42
N PRO A 189 -13.87 -10.23 14.90
CA PRO A 189 -13.25 -8.97 15.27
C PRO A 189 -12.25 -9.09 16.44
N ALA A 190 -12.48 -9.99 17.39
CA ALA A 190 -11.56 -10.19 18.51
C ALA A 190 -10.22 -10.76 18.02
N MET A 191 -10.28 -11.68 17.06
CA MET A 191 -9.08 -12.24 16.42
C MET A 191 -8.37 -11.24 15.50
N ARG A 192 -9.11 -10.35 14.81
CA ARG A 192 -8.50 -9.24 14.05
C ARG A 192 -7.72 -8.30 14.96
N LEU A 193 -8.32 -7.88 16.08
CA LEU A 193 -7.67 -7.02 17.08
C LEU A 193 -6.42 -7.68 17.68
N HIS A 194 -6.44 -9.01 17.89
CA HIS A 194 -5.28 -9.77 18.32
C HIS A 194 -4.14 -9.77 17.29
N VAL A 195 -4.45 -10.05 16.01
CA VAL A 195 -3.49 -9.96 14.90
C VAL A 195 -2.92 -8.54 14.78
N GLN A 196 -3.76 -7.51 14.86
CA GLN A 196 -3.36 -6.11 14.77
C GLN A 196 -2.40 -5.70 15.90
N ARG A 197 -2.61 -6.22 17.13
CA ARG A 197 -1.69 -6.02 18.25
C ARG A 197 -0.33 -6.67 18.00
N ILE A 198 -0.29 -7.92 17.54
CA ILE A 198 0.97 -8.62 17.22
C ILE A 198 1.75 -7.86 16.13
N VAL A 199 1.06 -7.36 15.09
CA VAL A 199 1.68 -6.56 14.02
C VAL A 199 2.23 -5.24 14.56
N PHE A 200 1.44 -4.50 15.34
CA PHE A 200 1.85 -3.26 16.00
C PHE A 200 3.07 -3.46 16.92
N GLU A 201 3.07 -4.45 17.80
CA GLU A 201 4.16 -4.70 18.76
C GLU A 201 5.44 -5.15 18.05
N THR A 202 5.31 -5.97 17.00
CA THR A 202 6.45 -6.41 16.18
C THR A 202 7.07 -5.25 15.42
N ALA A 203 6.25 -4.41 14.77
CA ALA A 203 6.72 -3.21 14.07
C ALA A 203 7.37 -2.19 15.03
N ARG A 204 6.77 -1.97 16.20
CA ARG A 204 7.31 -1.07 17.24
C ARG A 204 8.68 -1.53 17.76
N ARG A 205 8.89 -2.84 17.93
CA ARG A 205 10.20 -3.40 18.32
C ARG A 205 11.24 -3.15 17.23
N ILE A 206 10.93 -3.49 15.98
CA ILE A 206 11.86 -3.31 14.85
C ILE A 206 12.27 -1.84 14.71
N ALA A 207 11.31 -0.91 14.79
CA ALA A 207 11.56 0.53 14.74
C ALA A 207 12.29 1.11 15.98
N ALA A 208 12.43 0.34 17.06
CA ALA A 208 13.22 0.70 18.25
C ALA A 208 14.63 0.08 18.25
N ASP A 209 14.78 -1.09 17.62
CA ASP A 209 16.07 -1.79 17.45
C ASP A 209 16.88 -1.23 16.25
N SER A 210 16.23 -0.54 15.31
CA SER A 210 16.86 0.07 14.13
C SER A 210 17.52 1.41 14.42
N THR A 211 18.76 1.62 13.95
CA THR A 211 19.45 2.94 14.01
C THR A 211 18.74 4.02 13.19
N ASN A 212 17.94 3.61 12.20
CA ASN A 212 17.01 4.44 11.46
C ASN A 212 15.60 4.03 11.90
N SER A 213 15.01 4.71 12.88
CA SER A 213 13.62 4.49 13.33
C SER A 213 12.58 5.02 12.31
N GLU A 214 12.93 4.96 11.03
CA GLU A 214 12.58 5.95 10.03
C GLU A 214 12.23 5.27 8.70
N LEU A 215 11.05 5.52 8.14
CA LEU A 215 10.59 4.87 6.91
C LEU A 215 10.77 5.81 5.71
N GLN A 216 11.87 5.62 4.98
CA GLN A 216 12.12 6.33 3.74
C GLN A 216 11.17 5.87 2.64
N LEU A 217 10.30 6.78 2.22
CA LEU A 217 9.36 6.61 1.13
C LEU A 217 9.93 7.14 -0.20
N LEU A 218 9.49 6.56 -1.30
CA LEU A 218 9.77 7.05 -2.66
C LEU A 218 8.71 8.08 -3.11
N THR A 219 9.05 8.89 -4.10
CA THR A 219 8.15 9.83 -4.79
C THR A 219 6.78 9.20 -5.05
N PRO A 220 5.67 9.81 -4.62
CA PRO A 220 4.34 9.32 -4.95
C PRO A 220 4.13 9.19 -6.45
N ARG A 221 3.58 8.05 -6.88
CA ARG A 221 3.23 7.80 -8.28
C ARG A 221 1.75 7.46 -8.39
N VAL A 222 1.16 7.79 -9.54
CA VAL A 222 -0.07 7.15 -10.01
C VAL A 222 0.31 5.75 -10.49
N CYS A 223 -0.13 4.75 -9.74
CA CYS A 223 0.14 3.34 -10.02
C CYS A 223 -1.13 2.62 -10.43
N TRP A 224 -0.99 1.64 -11.32
CA TRP A 224 -1.97 0.57 -11.47
C TRP A 224 -1.56 -0.64 -10.64
N TYR A 225 -2.53 -1.51 -10.34
CA TYR A 225 -2.29 -2.80 -9.73
C TYR A 225 -3.20 -3.87 -10.34
N ASP A 226 -2.74 -5.11 -10.32
CA ASP A 226 -3.49 -6.32 -10.70
C ASP A 226 -3.66 -7.32 -9.54
N SER A 227 -3.02 -7.03 -8.41
CA SER A 227 -3.10 -7.78 -7.17
C SER A 227 -2.68 -6.87 -6.02
N MET A 228 -3.15 -7.11 -4.79
CA MET A 228 -2.67 -6.35 -3.62
C MET A 228 -1.16 -6.52 -3.34
N LYS A 229 -0.48 -7.43 -4.06
CA LYS A 229 0.98 -7.59 -4.02
C LYS A 229 1.77 -6.68 -4.97
N ARG A 230 1.16 -6.07 -5.99
CA ARG A 230 1.89 -5.53 -7.14
C ARG A 230 1.34 -4.18 -7.59
N PHE A 231 2.08 -3.12 -7.27
CA PHE A 231 1.78 -1.74 -7.66
C PHE A 231 2.88 -1.26 -8.62
N MET A 232 2.47 -0.77 -9.78
CA MET A 232 3.38 -0.43 -10.87
C MET A 232 3.02 0.97 -11.38
N PRO A 233 3.99 1.90 -11.55
CA PRO A 233 3.71 3.22 -12.10
C PRO A 233 2.99 3.12 -13.45
N LEU A 234 2.01 3.99 -13.66
CA LEU A 234 1.27 4.08 -14.92
C LEU A 234 2.04 4.88 -15.99
N PHE A 235 3.11 5.60 -15.59
CA PHE A 235 3.91 6.51 -16.42
C PHE A 235 5.41 6.40 -16.10
#